data_AF-A0A1N6KDS1-F1
#
_entry.id   AF-A0A1N6KDS1-F1
#
_cell.length_a   1.000
_cell.length_b   1.000
_cell.length_c   1.000
_cell.angle_alpha   90.00
_cell.angle_beta   90.00
_cell.angle_gamma   90.00
#
_symmetry.space_group_name_H-M   'P 1'
#
loop_
_entity.id
_entity.type
_entity.pdbx_description
1 polymer ?
#
loop_
_entity_poly.entity_id
_entity_poly.type
_entity_poly.pdbx_seq_one_letter_code
_entity_poly.pdbx_strand_id
1 'polypeptide(L)'
;MFILDWLTHVAEGFIGIFNAGGKTFVGFVVGILPTLIVLLTAVYTLIALIGEQRVQGLARFFSKNVVTRYTLLPLLAMFFLTNPMAYTFGVFLEEKHKPAFYDSAVSLCHPITGLFPHCNPGELFVWLGVAAGLTKLAESHALAFSIPKLALFYLIVGLVVNLLKGILTEALTRILAHRENIEL
;
A
#
# COMPACT_ATOMS: atom_id res chain seq x y z
N MET A 1 -23.87 25.23 37.25
CA MET A 1 -23.95 23.76 37.12
C MET A 1 -23.89 23.36 35.65
N PHE A 2 -24.85 23.75 34.81
CA PHE A 2 -24.86 23.47 33.35
C PHE A 2 -23.56 23.70 32.56
N ILE A 3 -22.86 24.83 32.78
CA ILE A 3 -21.61 25.14 32.05
C ILE A 3 -20.47 24.20 32.47
N LEU A 4 -20.41 23.84 33.76
CA LEU A 4 -19.40 22.93 34.28
C LEU A 4 -19.62 21.52 33.75
N ASP A 5 -20.88 21.05 33.73
CA ASP A 5 -21.25 19.73 33.20
C ASP A 5 -20.98 19.64 31.69
N TRP A 6 -21.27 20.71 30.93
CA TRP A 6 -20.94 20.78 29.50
C TRP A 6 -19.43 20.73 29.25
N LEU A 7 -18.64 21.51 30.01
CA LEU A 7 -17.17 21.50 29.91
C LEU A 7 -16.59 20.14 30.28
N THR A 8 -17.13 19.47 31.31
CA THR A 8 -16.71 18.13 31.71
C THR A 8 -17.00 17.10 30.62
N HIS A 9 -18.19 17.11 30.02
CA HIS A 9 -18.51 16.20 28.91
C HIS A 9 -17.65 16.42 27.68
N VAL A 10 -17.32 17.67 27.34
CA VAL A 10 -16.39 17.99 26.26
C VAL A 10 -14.99 17.47 26.58
N ALA A 11 -14.51 17.64 27.81
CA ALA A 11 -13.20 17.14 28.24
C ALA A 11 -13.13 15.61 28.27
N GLU A 12 -14.18 14.94 28.73
CA GLU A 12 -14.33 13.47 28.72
C GLU A 12 -14.36 12.92 27.29
N GLY A 13 -15.11 13.58 26.39
CA GLY A 13 -15.13 13.22 24.98
C GLY A 13 -13.77 13.42 24.31
N PHE A 14 -13.10 14.54 24.60
CA PHE A 14 -11.76 14.82 24.10
C PHE A 14 -10.77 13.75 24.54
N ILE A 15 -10.62 13.48 25.85
CA ILE A 15 -9.68 12.47 26.34
C ILE A 15 -10.10 11.05 25.93
N GLY A 16 -11.40 10.80 25.80
CA GLY A 16 -11.97 9.52 25.33
C GLY A 16 -11.48 9.14 23.94
N ILE A 17 -11.36 10.09 23.00
CA ILE A 17 -10.82 9.86 21.66
C ILE A 17 -9.36 9.41 21.74
N PHE A 18 -8.52 10.09 22.53
CA PHE A 18 -7.11 9.71 22.71
C PHE A 18 -6.96 8.35 23.38
N ASN A 19 -7.79 8.06 24.40
CA ASN A 19 -7.81 6.77 25.06
C ASN A 19 -8.21 5.63 24.10
N ALA A 20 -9.20 5.87 23.22
CA ALA A 20 -9.58 4.91 22.19
C ALA A 20 -8.47 4.68 21.16
N GLY A 21 -7.80 5.76 20.73
CA GLY A 21 -6.62 5.68 19.86
C GLY A 21 -5.47 4.89 20.50
N GLY A 22 -5.19 5.15 21.79
CA GLY A 22 -4.18 4.42 22.55
C GLY A 22 -4.47 2.93 22.68
N LYS A 23 -5.72 2.55 22.99
CA LYS A 23 -6.15 1.13 23.01
C LYS A 23 -5.96 0.45 21.65
N THR A 24 -6.30 1.15 20.58
CA THR A 24 -6.11 0.64 19.20
C THR A 24 -4.62 0.43 18.89
N PHE A 25 -3.76 1.39 19.23
CA PHE A 25 -2.31 1.29 19.03
C PHE A 25 -1.70 0.12 19.81
N VAL A 26 -2.05 -0.03 21.11
CA VAL A 26 -1.60 -1.18 21.92
C VAL A 26 -2.06 -2.49 21.27
N GLY A 27 -3.28 -2.54 20.73
CA GLY A 27 -3.78 -3.67 19.95
C GLY A 27 -2.89 -4.00 18.74
N PHE A 28 -2.37 -3.00 18.04
CA PHE A 28 -1.41 -3.24 16.94
C PHE A 28 -0.05 -3.74 17.44
N VAL A 29 0.47 -3.16 18.53
CA VAL A 29 1.76 -3.53 19.15
C VAL A 29 1.78 -4.98 19.63
N VAL A 30 0.70 -5.44 20.26
CA VAL A 30 0.58 -6.83 20.74
C VAL A 30 0.08 -7.77 19.63
N GLY A 31 -0.57 -7.24 18.61
CA GLY A 31 -1.14 -7.99 17.49
C GLY A 31 -0.21 -8.15 16.29
N ILE A 32 -0.41 -7.32 15.26
CA ILE A 32 0.19 -7.52 13.93
C ILE A 32 1.66 -7.07 13.86
N LEU A 33 2.08 -6.09 14.69
CA LEU A 33 3.42 -5.48 14.57
C LEU A 33 4.58 -6.48 14.77
N PRO A 34 4.58 -7.40 15.75
CA PRO A 34 5.65 -8.37 15.90
C PRO A 34 5.80 -9.27 14.66
N THR A 35 4.68 -9.71 14.10
CA THR A 35 4.64 -10.51 12.87
C THR A 35 5.26 -9.75 11.70
N LEU A 36 4.95 -8.46 11.60
CA LEU A 36 5.50 -7.58 10.57
C LEU A 36 7.01 -7.43 10.66
N ILE A 37 7.54 -7.26 11.87
CA ILE A 37 8.99 -7.11 12.08
C ILE A 37 9.72 -8.37 11.60
N VAL A 38 9.22 -9.55 11.98
CA VAL A 38 9.81 -10.83 11.54
C VAL A 38 9.71 -10.99 10.02
N LEU A 39 8.57 -10.65 9.43
CA LEU A 39 8.37 -10.70 7.98
C LEU A 39 9.33 -9.76 7.24
N LEU A 40 9.51 -8.52 7.73
CA LEU A 40 10.48 -7.56 7.20
C LEU A 40 11.90 -8.13 7.24
N THR A 41 12.32 -8.66 8.40
CA THR A 41 13.65 -9.28 8.53
C THR A 41 13.84 -10.42 7.54
N ALA A 42 12.84 -11.29 7.38
CA ALA A 42 12.89 -12.41 6.45
C ALA A 42 13.00 -11.95 4.98
N VAL A 43 12.18 -10.98 4.57
CA VAL A 43 12.19 -10.43 3.22
C VAL A 43 13.53 -9.75 2.91
N TYR A 44 14.06 -8.91 3.82
CA TYR A 44 15.37 -8.29 3.62
C TYR A 44 16.50 -9.31 3.56
N THR A 45 16.44 -10.37 4.37
CA THR A 45 17.40 -11.47 4.31
C THR A 45 17.35 -12.17 2.96
N LEU A 46 16.15 -12.47 2.43
CA LEU A 46 15.99 -13.07 1.11
C LEU A 46 16.56 -12.19 0.00
N ILE A 47 16.32 -10.89 0.04
CA ILE A 47 16.88 -9.94 -0.94
C ILE A 47 18.41 -9.96 -0.88
N ALA A 48 18.99 -9.92 0.32
CA ALA A 48 20.43 -10.00 0.52
C ALA A 48 21.03 -11.31 -0.02
N LEU A 49 20.34 -12.45 0.16
CA LEU A 49 20.76 -13.75 -0.35
C LEU A 49 20.63 -13.88 -1.88
N ILE A 50 19.59 -13.32 -2.49
CA ILE A 50 19.39 -13.32 -3.94
C ILE A 50 20.46 -12.45 -4.64
N GLY A 51 20.85 -11.37 -3.98
CA GLY A 51 21.80 -10.38 -4.50
C GLY A 51 21.11 -9.35 -5.39
N GLU A 52 21.47 -8.08 -5.19
CA GLU A 52 20.82 -6.94 -5.87
C GLU A 52 20.83 -7.08 -7.39
N GLN A 53 21.94 -7.51 -7.99
CA GLN A 53 22.04 -7.65 -9.45
C GLN A 53 20.98 -8.58 -10.06
N ARG A 54 20.61 -9.67 -9.38
CA ARG A 54 19.58 -10.59 -9.89
C ARG A 54 18.19 -9.98 -9.80
N VAL A 55 17.92 -9.23 -8.73
CA VAL A 55 16.68 -8.45 -8.57
C VAL A 55 16.57 -7.39 -9.67
N GLN A 56 17.66 -6.68 -9.97
CA GLN A 56 17.71 -5.72 -11.06
C GLN A 56 17.51 -6.37 -12.44
N GLY A 57 18.06 -7.57 -12.66
CA GLY A 57 17.84 -8.35 -13.88
C GLY A 57 16.37 -8.74 -14.10
N LEU A 58 15.69 -9.16 -13.04
CA LEU A 58 14.25 -9.44 -13.07
C LEU A 58 13.43 -8.18 -13.36
N ALA A 59 13.77 -7.05 -12.75
CA ALA A 59 13.08 -5.78 -13.00
C ALA A 59 13.16 -5.36 -14.49
N ARG A 60 14.32 -5.52 -15.12
CA ARG A 60 14.50 -5.29 -16.57
C ARG A 60 13.73 -6.28 -17.45
N PHE A 61 13.48 -7.50 -16.98
CA PHE A 61 12.66 -8.45 -17.73
C PHE A 61 11.18 -8.02 -17.73
N PHE A 62 10.67 -7.62 -16.57
CA PHE A 62 9.28 -7.19 -16.40
C PHE A 62 8.99 -5.79 -16.97
N SER A 63 10.00 -5.04 -17.43
CA SER A 63 9.79 -3.74 -18.09
C SER A 63 9.29 -3.81 -19.53
N LYS A 64 9.33 -5.00 -20.16
CA LYS A 64 9.08 -5.16 -21.61
C LYS A 64 7.60 -5.19 -22.00
N ASN A 65 6.73 -5.70 -21.14
CA ASN A 65 5.30 -5.83 -21.41
C ASN A 65 4.50 -4.87 -20.50
N VAL A 66 3.49 -4.21 -21.05
CA VAL A 66 2.59 -3.29 -20.33
C VAL A 66 1.99 -3.94 -19.07
N VAL A 67 1.53 -5.19 -19.16
CA VAL A 67 0.95 -5.93 -18.03
C VAL A 67 2.01 -6.17 -16.95
N THR A 68 3.19 -6.61 -17.34
CA THR A 68 4.25 -6.88 -16.38
C THR A 68 4.76 -5.59 -15.75
N ARG A 69 4.82 -4.50 -16.52
CA ARG A 69 5.35 -3.21 -16.10
C ARG A 69 4.44 -2.48 -15.11
N TYR A 70 3.12 -2.59 -15.25
CA TYR A 70 2.15 -1.86 -14.42
C TYR A 70 1.40 -2.72 -13.41
N THR A 71 1.62 -4.03 -13.42
CA THR A 71 1.03 -4.95 -12.44
C THR A 71 2.09 -5.71 -11.66
N LEU A 72 2.88 -6.56 -12.33
CA LEU A 72 3.84 -7.43 -11.64
C LEU A 72 5.05 -6.68 -11.08
N LEU A 73 5.62 -5.75 -11.86
CA LEU A 73 6.79 -5.00 -11.44
C LEU A 73 6.47 -4.10 -10.21
N PRO A 74 5.36 -3.35 -10.15
CA PRO A 74 4.94 -2.64 -8.94
C PRO A 74 4.69 -3.57 -7.76
N LEU A 75 4.07 -4.74 -7.99
CA LEU A 75 3.83 -5.74 -6.95
C LEU A 75 5.13 -6.24 -6.33
N LEU A 76 6.09 -6.64 -7.16
CA LEU A 76 7.40 -7.10 -6.70
C LEU A 76 8.18 -5.96 -6.03
N ALA A 77 8.16 -4.76 -6.61
CA ALA A 77 8.82 -3.59 -6.04
C ALA A 77 8.30 -3.29 -4.63
N MET A 78 6.97 -3.20 -4.46
CA MET A 78 6.36 -2.93 -3.17
C MET A 78 6.57 -4.07 -2.17
N PHE A 79 6.49 -5.32 -2.63
CA PHE A 79 6.65 -6.48 -1.77
C PHE A 79 8.07 -6.61 -1.19
N PHE A 80 9.09 -6.34 -2.01
CA PHE A 80 10.49 -6.51 -1.62
C PHE A 80 11.11 -5.23 -1.04
N LEU A 81 10.90 -4.08 -1.67
CA LEU A 81 11.56 -2.84 -1.26
C LEU A 81 10.73 -1.99 -0.31
N THR A 82 9.41 -2.21 -0.25
CA THR A 82 8.48 -1.40 0.56
C THR A 82 8.42 0.07 0.14
N ASN A 83 7.43 0.82 0.62
CA ASN A 83 7.37 2.27 0.45
C ASN A 83 8.44 2.95 1.32
N PRO A 84 9.24 3.92 0.83
CA PRO A 84 9.27 4.49 -0.53
C PRO A 84 10.31 3.85 -1.47
N MET A 85 11.10 2.89 -1.02
CA MET A 85 12.20 2.34 -1.81
C MET A 85 11.73 1.61 -3.07
N ALA A 86 10.49 1.11 -3.12
CA ALA A 86 9.88 0.51 -4.30
C ALA A 86 9.96 1.38 -5.57
N TYR A 87 9.97 2.71 -5.44
CA TYR A 87 10.04 3.62 -6.59
C TYR A 87 11.38 3.56 -7.33
N THR A 88 12.44 3.10 -6.66
CA THR A 88 13.79 2.97 -7.26
C THR A 88 13.83 1.97 -8.42
N PHE A 89 12.89 1.02 -8.49
CA PHE A 89 12.76 0.12 -9.64
C PHE A 89 12.43 0.84 -10.95
N GLY A 90 11.92 2.08 -10.87
CA GLY A 90 11.69 2.92 -12.05
C GLY A 90 12.97 3.24 -12.82
N VAL A 91 14.15 3.14 -12.19
CA VAL A 91 15.46 3.34 -12.86
C VAL A 91 15.68 2.31 -13.98
N PHE A 92 15.03 1.15 -13.93
CA PHE A 92 15.16 0.08 -14.95
C PHE A 92 14.21 0.24 -16.14
N LEU A 93 13.42 1.31 -16.17
CA LEU A 93 12.46 1.62 -17.23
C LEU A 93 13.01 2.72 -18.15
N GLU A 94 12.58 2.68 -19.41
CA GLU A 94 12.74 3.82 -20.33
C GLU A 94 12.01 5.05 -19.77
N GLU A 95 12.48 6.27 -20.07
CA GLU A 95 11.95 7.51 -19.46
C GLU A 95 10.45 7.64 -19.66
N LYS A 96 9.96 7.33 -20.87
CA LYS A 96 8.53 7.35 -21.22
C LYS A 96 7.64 6.43 -20.38
N HIS A 97 8.22 5.51 -19.62
CA HIS A 97 7.50 4.53 -18.78
C HIS A 97 7.58 4.84 -17.29
N LYS A 98 8.52 5.68 -16.86
CA LYS A 98 8.75 5.98 -15.44
C LYS A 98 7.55 6.66 -14.76
N PRO A 99 6.87 7.66 -15.36
CA PRO A 99 5.70 8.29 -14.72
C PRO A 99 4.57 7.29 -14.47
N ALA A 100 4.28 6.44 -15.45
CA ALA A 100 3.25 5.41 -15.36
C ALA A 100 3.58 4.32 -14.34
N PHE A 101 4.85 3.93 -14.25
CA PHE A 101 5.30 3.00 -13.21
C PHE A 101 5.18 3.60 -11.81
N TYR A 102 5.59 4.86 -11.62
CA TYR A 102 5.44 5.55 -10.35
C TYR A 102 3.97 5.58 -9.90
N ASP A 103 3.06 5.99 -10.80
CA ASP A 103 1.62 6.00 -10.54
C ASP A 103 1.07 4.60 -10.20
N SER A 104 1.52 3.57 -10.90
CA SER A 104 1.15 2.18 -10.61
C SER A 104 1.69 1.70 -9.26
N ALA A 105 2.93 2.02 -8.91
CA ALA A 105 3.57 1.63 -7.65
C ALA A 105 2.91 2.32 -6.45
N VAL A 106 2.71 3.64 -6.51
CA VAL A 106 2.08 4.38 -5.41
C VAL A 106 0.62 3.97 -5.23
N SER A 107 -0.08 3.61 -6.31
CA SER A 107 -1.46 3.10 -6.23
C SER A 107 -1.54 1.74 -5.52
N LEU A 108 -0.46 0.95 -5.52
CA LEU A 108 -0.39 -0.33 -4.82
C LEU A 108 -0.09 -0.21 -3.32
N CYS A 109 0.34 0.97 -2.84
CA CYS A 109 0.76 1.21 -1.45
C CYS A 109 -0.25 0.78 -0.38
N HIS A 110 -1.54 0.82 -0.70
CA HIS A 110 -2.61 0.45 0.24
C HIS A 110 -3.25 -0.91 -0.07
N PRO A 111 -3.59 -1.26 -1.34
CA PRO A 111 -4.18 -2.56 -1.65
C PRO A 111 -3.35 -3.76 -1.19
N ILE A 112 -2.02 -3.64 -1.22
CA ILE A 112 -1.10 -4.72 -0.83
C ILE A 112 -1.05 -4.96 0.68
N THR A 113 -1.33 -3.94 1.50
CA THR A 113 -1.12 -4.01 2.96
C THR A 113 -2.14 -4.91 3.66
N GLY A 114 -3.25 -5.23 3.00
CA GLY A 114 -4.23 -6.17 3.54
C GLY A 114 -3.68 -7.58 3.73
N LEU A 115 -2.79 -8.01 2.83
CA LEU A 115 -2.12 -9.31 2.91
C LEU A 115 -0.66 -9.18 3.38
N PHE A 116 0.00 -8.08 3.02
CA PHE A 116 1.43 -7.87 3.24
C PHE A 116 1.66 -6.51 3.91
N PRO A 117 1.38 -6.39 5.22
CA PRO A 117 1.34 -5.10 5.87
C PRO A 117 2.74 -4.46 6.02
N HIS A 118 3.81 -5.23 5.76
CA HIS A 118 5.19 -4.76 5.74
C HIS A 118 5.53 -3.90 4.52
N CYS A 119 4.71 -3.96 3.47
CA CYS A 119 4.96 -3.23 2.23
C CYS A 119 4.80 -1.71 2.40
N ASN A 120 3.97 -1.27 3.34
CA ASN A 120 3.78 0.14 3.65
C ASN A 120 3.37 0.34 5.12
N PRO A 121 4.31 0.12 6.06
CA PRO A 121 4.00 0.09 7.48
C PRO A 121 3.62 1.48 8.02
N GLY A 122 4.14 2.56 7.42
CA GLY A 122 3.85 3.94 7.81
C GLY A 122 2.40 4.36 7.57
N GLU A 123 1.73 3.76 6.58
CA GLU A 123 0.35 4.05 6.20
C GLU A 123 -0.59 2.86 6.46
N LEU A 124 -0.16 1.90 7.27
CA LEU A 124 -0.92 0.68 7.55
C LEU A 124 -2.29 0.97 8.18
N PHE A 125 -2.42 2.12 8.85
CA PHE A 125 -3.69 2.59 9.42
C PHE A 125 -4.82 2.72 8.38
N VAL A 126 -4.49 2.94 7.10
CA VAL A 126 -5.49 3.03 6.01
C VAL A 126 -6.21 1.69 5.86
N TRP A 127 -5.47 0.57 5.82
CA TRP A 127 -6.06 -0.75 5.77
C TRP A 127 -6.75 -1.12 7.09
N LEU A 128 -6.08 -0.87 8.22
CA LEU A 128 -6.61 -1.26 9.53
C LEU A 128 -7.91 -0.52 9.86
N GLY A 129 -8.05 0.74 9.46
CA GLY A 129 -9.29 1.51 9.61
C GLY A 129 -10.44 0.92 8.81
N VAL A 130 -10.22 0.60 7.53
CA VAL A 130 -11.23 -0.04 6.66
C VAL A 130 -11.62 -1.41 7.19
N ALA A 131 -10.62 -2.24 7.54
CA ALA A 131 -10.83 -3.57 8.09
C ALA A 131 -11.64 -3.53 9.40
N ALA A 132 -11.30 -2.64 10.34
CA ALA A 132 -12.01 -2.49 11.61
C ALA A 132 -13.45 -2.01 11.40
N GLY A 133 -13.67 -1.02 10.52
CA GLY A 133 -15.00 -0.51 10.20
C GLY A 133 -15.91 -1.58 9.60
N LEU A 134 -15.41 -2.35 8.63
CA LEU A 134 -16.17 -3.43 8.00
C LEU A 134 -16.41 -4.61 8.94
N THR A 135 -15.44 -4.95 9.80
CA THR A 135 -15.62 -5.98 10.83
C THR A 135 -16.77 -5.63 11.76
N LYS A 136 -16.76 -4.40 12.29
CA LYS A 136 -17.82 -3.92 13.19
C LYS A 136 -19.19 -3.93 12.54
N LEU A 137 -19.29 -3.53 11.27
CA LEU A 137 -20.55 -3.57 10.52
C LEU A 137 -21.04 -5.01 10.30
N ALA A 138 -20.13 -5.93 9.97
CA ALA A 138 -20.48 -7.33 9.78
C ALA A 138 -21.00 -7.98 11.07
N GLU A 139 -20.36 -7.67 12.21
CA GLU A 139 -20.79 -8.11 13.53
C GLU A 139 -22.17 -7.55 13.89
N SER A 140 -22.43 -6.26 13.63
CA SER A 140 -23.70 -5.63 13.99
C SER A 140 -24.90 -6.09 13.15
N HIS A 141 -24.66 -6.59 11.93
CA HIS A 141 -25.71 -7.04 11.00
C HIS A 141 -25.71 -8.55 10.73
N ALA A 142 -24.93 -9.34 11.49
CA ALA A 142 -24.80 -10.79 11.33
C ALA A 142 -24.46 -11.23 9.88
N LEU A 143 -23.63 -10.46 9.18
CA LEU A 143 -23.19 -10.77 7.82
C LEU A 143 -22.00 -11.74 7.85
N ALA A 144 -21.97 -12.69 6.91
CA ALA A 144 -20.80 -13.54 6.72
C ALA A 144 -19.62 -12.70 6.23
N PHE A 145 -18.59 -12.54 7.07
CA PHE A 145 -17.44 -11.68 6.80
C PHE A 145 -16.12 -12.41 7.04
N SER A 146 -15.13 -12.11 6.19
CA SER A 146 -13.80 -12.71 6.26
C SER A 146 -12.77 -11.67 5.87
N ILE A 147 -11.96 -11.27 6.85
CA ILE A 147 -10.83 -10.34 6.65
C ILE A 147 -9.87 -10.83 5.57
N PRO A 148 -9.44 -12.11 5.54
CA PRO A 148 -8.56 -12.61 4.47
C PRO A 148 -9.19 -12.49 3.07
N LYS A 149 -10.50 -12.74 2.93
CA LYS A 149 -11.18 -12.57 1.64
C LYS A 149 -11.21 -11.11 1.22
N LEU A 150 -11.53 -10.20 2.15
CA LEU A 150 -11.49 -8.77 1.89
C LEU A 150 -10.10 -8.31 1.43
N ALA A 151 -9.05 -8.74 2.13
CA ALA A 151 -7.67 -8.42 1.79
C ALA A 151 -7.27 -8.93 0.40
N LEU A 152 -7.68 -10.16 0.05
CA LEU A 152 -7.44 -10.74 -1.27
C LEU A 152 -8.14 -9.95 -2.38
N PHE A 153 -9.43 -9.63 -2.20
CA PHE A 153 -10.15 -8.80 -3.17
C PHE A 153 -9.56 -7.41 -3.30
N TYR A 154 -9.14 -6.81 -2.17
CA TYR A 154 -8.52 -5.49 -2.18
C TYR A 154 -7.24 -5.49 -3.02
N LEU A 155 -6.37 -6.49 -2.84
CA LEU A 155 -5.17 -6.65 -3.67
C LEU A 155 -5.51 -6.89 -5.14
N ILE A 156 -6.44 -7.81 -5.46
CA ILE A 156 -6.80 -8.12 -6.86
C ILE A 156 -7.35 -6.89 -7.56
N VAL A 157 -8.28 -6.16 -6.93
CA VAL A 157 -8.82 -4.92 -7.48
C VAL A 157 -7.71 -3.88 -7.63
N GLY A 158 -6.82 -3.74 -6.65
CA GLY A 158 -5.65 -2.87 -6.74
C GLY A 158 -4.75 -3.19 -7.94
N LEU A 159 -4.47 -4.46 -8.21
CA LEU A 159 -3.66 -4.88 -9.36
C LEU A 159 -4.34 -4.55 -10.71
N VAL A 160 -5.67 -4.70 -10.80
CA VAL A 160 -6.44 -4.32 -11.99
C VAL A 160 -6.45 -2.81 -12.18
N VAL A 161 -6.71 -2.04 -11.11
CA VAL A 161 -6.69 -0.57 -11.14
C VAL A 161 -5.31 -0.07 -11.54
N ASN A 162 -4.23 -0.64 -11.01
CA ASN A 162 -2.86 -0.26 -11.36
C ASN A 162 -2.57 -0.48 -12.84
N LEU A 163 -3.03 -1.59 -13.42
CA LEU A 163 -2.85 -1.83 -14.85
C LEU A 163 -3.54 -0.74 -15.68
N LEU A 164 -4.80 -0.44 -15.37
CA LEU A 164 -5.58 0.58 -16.07
C LEU A 164 -4.95 1.97 -15.93
N LYS A 165 -4.55 2.33 -14.70
CA LYS A 165 -3.87 3.58 -14.41
C LYS A 165 -2.54 3.69 -15.12
N GLY A 166 -1.69 2.66 -15.08
CA GLY A 166 -0.40 2.65 -15.77
C GLY A 166 -0.55 2.85 -17.28
N ILE A 167 -1.51 2.18 -17.92
CA ILE A 167 -1.80 2.37 -19.35
C ILE A 167 -2.24 3.81 -19.64
N LEU A 168 -3.17 4.33 -18.84
CA LEU A 168 -3.70 5.68 -19.02
C LEU A 168 -2.62 6.74 -18.80
N THR A 169 -1.84 6.62 -17.72
CA THR A 169 -0.77 7.55 -17.36
C THR A 169 0.35 7.53 -18.39
N GLU A 170 0.67 6.38 -18.98
CA GLU A 170 1.64 6.31 -20.09
C GLU A 170 1.11 7.06 -21.32
N ALA A 171 -0.17 6.85 -21.69
CA ALA A 171 -0.78 7.55 -22.81
C ALA A 171 -0.80 9.07 -22.61
N LEU A 172 -1.19 9.53 -21.41
CA LEU A 172 -1.20 10.95 -21.05
C LEU A 172 0.21 11.55 -21.08
N THR A 173 1.20 10.82 -20.55
CA THR A 173 2.60 11.25 -20.54
C THR A 173 3.12 11.47 -21.97
N ARG A 174 2.83 10.54 -22.89
CA ARG A 174 3.21 10.69 -24.30
C ARG A 174 2.53 11.88 -24.98
N ILE A 175 1.24 12.11 -24.71
CA ILE A 175 0.49 13.25 -25.26
C ILE A 175 1.09 14.57 -24.77
N LEU A 176 1.40 14.67 -23.47
CA LEU A 176 1.97 15.88 -22.88
C LEU A 176 3.39 16.14 -23.39
N ALA A 177 4.25 15.13 -23.44
CA ALA A 177 5.60 15.27 -23.96
C ALA A 177 5.61 15.72 -25.43
N HIS A 178 4.71 15.18 -26.26
CA HIS A 178 4.57 15.62 -27.64
C HIS A 178 4.11 17.08 -27.75
N ARG A 179 3.16 17.51 -26.90
CA ARG A 179 2.69 18.91 -26.88
C ARG A 179 3.78 19.90 -26.47
N GLU A 180 4.65 19.48 -25.54
CA GLU A 180 5.73 20.30 -25.00
C GLU A 180 7.05 20.15 -25.78
N ASN A 181 7.08 19.35 -26.86
CA ASN A 181 8.29 19.01 -27.62
C ASN A 181 9.43 18.43 -26.76
N ILE A 182 9.09 17.58 -25.79
CA ILE A 182 10.04 16.87 -24.93
C ILE A 182 10.27 15.46 -25.48
N GLU A 183 11.53 15.09 -25.72
CA GLU A 183 11.90 13.70 -26.01
C GLU A 183 12.04 12.90 -24.70
N LEU A 184 11.35 11.76 -24.64
CA LEU A 184 11.33 10.81 -23.53
C LEU A 184 12.06 9.52 -23.90
#